data_AF-A0A945W061-F1
#
_entry.id   AF-A0A945W061-F1
#
_cell.length_a   1.000
_cell.length_b   1.000
_cell.length_c   1.000
_cell.angle_alpha   90.00
_cell.angle_beta   90.00
_cell.angle_gamma   90.00
#
_symmetry.space_group_name_H-M   'P 1'
#
loop_
_entity.id
_entity.type
_entity.pdbx_description
1 polymer ?
#
loop_
_entity_poly.entity_id
_entity_poly.type
_entity_poly.pdbx_seq_one_letter_code
_entity_poly.pdbx_strand_id
1 'polypeptide(L)'
;MEFTEQQREKLKQAKTLLTALGLPKAQCNDRSGWVFLALANIKPFDNWNNATAPLLPTVNIMEFIRNQYSMDYKPNSRETIRRQTLHQFEQARAIDRNRDDPARATNSKDNPLYTVNYPKPPATKRIIGLPQKKR
;
A
#
# COMPACT_ATOMS: atom_id res chain seq x y z
N MET A 1 -14.63 -11.03 16.71
CA MET A 1 -13.37 -11.49 16.09
C MET A 1 -12.25 -11.08 17.01
N GLU A 2 -11.45 -12.03 17.47
CA GLU A 2 -10.29 -11.73 18.30
C GLU A 2 -9.04 -11.72 17.42
N PHE A 3 -8.35 -10.58 17.38
CA PHE A 3 -7.06 -10.47 16.71
C PHE A 3 -5.96 -10.97 17.64
N THR A 4 -4.87 -11.48 17.09
CA THR A 4 -3.65 -11.74 17.86
C THR A 4 -3.00 -10.43 18.31
N GLU A 5 -2.10 -10.50 19.28
CA GLU A 5 -1.33 -9.34 19.73
C GLU A 5 -0.51 -8.72 18.59
N GLN A 6 0.14 -9.56 17.79
CA GLN A 6 0.97 -9.13 16.66
C GLN A 6 0.15 -8.45 15.57
N GLN A 7 -1.06 -8.93 15.30
CA GLN A 7 -1.99 -8.28 14.37
C GLN A 7 -2.40 -6.88 14.87
N ARG A 8 -2.74 -6.75 16.17
CA ARG A 8 -3.08 -5.44 16.76
C ARG A 8 -1.91 -4.48 16.73
N GLU A 9 -0.71 -4.97 17.04
CA GLU A 9 0.50 -4.15 17.05
C GLU A 9 0.85 -3.68 15.63
N LYS A 10 0.79 -4.55 14.62
CA LYS A 10 0.96 -4.14 13.21
C LYS A 10 -0.07 -3.13 12.76
N LEU A 11 -1.33 -3.30 13.15
CA LEU A 11 -2.38 -2.33 12.84
C LEU A 11 -2.07 -0.96 13.44
N LYS A 12 -1.66 -0.93 14.71
CA LYS A 12 -1.27 0.31 15.41
C LYS A 12 -0.11 0.98 14.69
N GLN A 13 0.95 0.24 14.37
CA GLN A 13 2.10 0.73 13.62
C GLN A 13 1.70 1.29 12.25
N ALA A 14 0.87 0.58 11.50
CA ALA A 14 0.34 1.05 10.22
C ALA A 14 -0.40 2.39 10.36
N LYS A 15 -1.28 2.53 11.37
CA LYS A 15 -2.01 3.78 11.63
C LYS A 15 -1.07 4.93 12.01
N THR A 16 -0.04 4.66 12.80
CA THR A 16 1.01 5.64 13.13
C THR A 16 1.76 6.08 11.88
N LEU A 17 2.13 5.16 10.99
CA LEU A 17 2.79 5.48 9.72
C LEU A 17 1.89 6.31 8.81
N LEU A 18 0.60 5.96 8.66
CA LEU A 18 -0.35 6.75 7.87
C LEU A 18 -0.48 8.18 8.40
N THR A 19 -0.49 8.34 9.72
CA THR A 19 -0.50 9.66 10.36
C THR A 19 0.80 10.43 10.08
N ALA A 20 1.95 9.76 10.16
CA ALA A 20 3.26 10.36 9.88
C ALA A 20 3.43 10.75 8.40
N LEU A 21 2.77 10.03 7.48
CA LEU A 21 2.68 10.37 6.06
C LEU A 21 1.74 11.57 5.79
N GLY A 22 1.10 12.11 6.83
CA GLY A 22 0.24 13.30 6.71
C GLY A 22 -1.18 13.01 6.26
N LEU A 23 -1.65 11.76 6.32
CA LEU A 23 -3.05 11.46 6.00
C LEU A 23 -3.98 12.03 7.07
N PRO A 24 -5.18 12.53 6.70
CA PRO A 24 -6.12 13.04 7.70
C PRO A 24 -6.61 11.91 8.62
N LYS A 25 -7.05 12.29 9.83
CA LYS A 25 -7.46 11.34 10.88
C LYS A 25 -8.55 10.36 10.43
N ALA A 26 -9.45 10.80 9.54
CA ALA A 26 -10.51 9.96 8.98
C ALA A 26 -9.96 8.80 8.13
N GLN A 27 -8.76 8.95 7.55
CA GLN A 27 -8.04 7.99 6.73
C GLN A 27 -7.00 7.19 7.53
N CYS A 28 -7.00 7.31 8.86
CA CYS A 28 -6.13 6.57 9.78
C CYS A 28 -6.92 5.55 10.63
N ASN A 29 -8.05 5.08 10.12
CA ASN A 29 -8.88 4.04 10.76
C ASN A 29 -8.36 2.62 10.48
N ASP A 30 -8.96 1.63 11.12
CA ASP A 30 -8.49 0.24 11.04
C ASP A 30 -8.51 -0.31 9.61
N ARG A 31 -9.56 0.00 8.83
CA ARG A 31 -9.62 -0.37 7.41
C ARG A 31 -8.45 0.19 6.63
N SER A 32 -8.08 1.44 6.89
CA SER A 32 -6.97 2.11 6.20
C SER A 32 -5.63 1.49 6.60
N GLY A 33 -5.46 1.13 7.88
CA GLY A 33 -4.31 0.37 8.34
C GLY A 33 -4.19 -1.01 7.67
N TRP A 34 -5.28 -1.77 7.57
CA TRP A 34 -5.28 -3.07 6.89
C TRP A 34 -4.94 -2.96 5.41
N VAL A 35 -5.52 -1.97 4.72
CA VAL A 35 -5.22 -1.72 3.30
C VAL A 35 -3.75 -1.33 3.13
N PHE A 36 -3.20 -0.49 4.01
CA PHE A 36 -1.80 -0.11 3.97
C PHE A 36 -0.86 -1.32 4.16
N LEU A 37 -1.15 -2.19 5.12
CA LEU A 37 -0.38 -3.42 5.36
C LEU A 37 -0.38 -4.35 4.14
N ALA A 38 -1.52 -4.47 3.46
CA ALA A 38 -1.63 -5.25 2.23
C ALA A 38 -0.81 -4.64 1.07
N LEU A 39 -0.88 -3.33 0.89
CA LEU A 39 -0.11 -2.63 -0.15
C LEU A 39 1.40 -2.60 0.15
N ALA A 40 1.80 -2.70 1.41
CA ALA A 40 3.18 -2.86 1.85
C ALA A 40 3.62 -4.35 1.90
N ASN A 41 2.70 -5.29 1.68
CA ASN A 41 2.89 -6.74 1.81
C ASN A 41 3.55 -7.14 3.15
N ILE A 42 3.10 -6.54 4.25
CA ILE A 42 3.60 -6.81 5.61
C ILE A 42 2.62 -7.72 6.33
N LYS A 43 3.09 -8.86 6.82
CA LYS A 43 2.34 -9.81 7.67
C LYS A 43 2.55 -9.50 9.16
N PRO A 44 1.77 -10.12 10.07
CA PRO A 44 1.85 -9.85 11.51
C PRO A 44 3.26 -9.95 12.11
N PHE A 45 4.07 -10.91 11.64
CA PHE A 45 5.41 -11.19 12.16
C PHE A 45 6.55 -10.60 11.31
N ASP A 46 6.24 -9.94 10.20
CA ASP A 46 7.27 -9.42 9.30
C ASP A 46 7.95 -8.17 9.88
N ASN A 47 9.23 -7.99 9.57
CA ASN A 47 9.91 -6.72 9.79
C ASN A 47 9.48 -5.71 8.72
N TRP A 48 9.33 -4.43 9.09
CA TRP A 48 9.03 -3.36 8.13
C TRP A 48 10.12 -3.19 7.06
N ASN A 49 11.35 -3.59 7.33
CA ASN A 49 12.43 -3.62 6.33
C ASN A 49 12.18 -4.60 5.18
N ASN A 50 11.26 -5.56 5.36
CA ASN A 50 10.85 -6.50 4.32
C ASN A 50 9.66 -5.98 3.50
N ALA A 51 9.21 -4.75 3.74
CA ALA A 51 8.09 -4.17 3.01
C ALA A 51 8.40 -4.15 1.51
N THR A 52 7.42 -4.60 0.73
CA THR A 52 7.47 -4.52 -0.74
C THR A 52 6.31 -3.65 -1.22
N ALA A 53 6.30 -3.33 -2.51
CA ALA A 53 5.26 -2.48 -3.10
C ALA A 53 4.60 -3.20 -4.29
N PRO A 54 3.92 -4.34 -4.06
CA PRO A 54 3.24 -5.05 -5.13
C PRO A 54 2.15 -4.17 -5.78
N LEU A 55 1.88 -4.46 -7.06
CA LEU A 55 0.72 -3.90 -7.77
C LEU A 55 -0.47 -4.83 -7.53
N LEU A 56 -1.43 -4.39 -6.71
CA LEU A 56 -2.56 -5.22 -6.29
C LEU A 56 -3.90 -4.65 -6.74
N PRO A 57 -4.81 -5.47 -7.31
CA PRO A 57 -6.21 -5.10 -7.43
C PRO A 57 -6.91 -5.15 -6.06
N THR A 58 -8.03 -4.43 -5.91
CA THR A 58 -8.78 -4.36 -4.63
C THR A 58 -9.17 -5.73 -4.08
N VAL A 59 -9.43 -6.72 -4.95
CA VAL A 59 -9.78 -8.10 -4.53
C VAL A 59 -8.60 -8.74 -3.80
N ASN A 60 -7.39 -8.62 -4.33
CA ASN A 60 -6.19 -9.20 -3.71
C ASN A 60 -5.83 -8.48 -2.41
N ILE A 61 -6.12 -7.18 -2.30
CA ILE A 61 -6.00 -6.44 -1.03
C ILE A 61 -6.93 -7.06 0.02
N MET A 62 -8.20 -7.28 -0.32
CA MET A 62 -9.16 -7.90 0.61
C MET A 62 -8.76 -9.33 0.98
N GLU A 63 -8.30 -10.12 0.00
CA GLU A 63 -7.83 -11.49 0.22
C GLU A 63 -6.61 -11.53 1.15
N PHE A 64 -5.64 -10.63 0.95
CA PHE A 64 -4.50 -10.50 1.86
C PHE A 64 -4.95 -10.21 3.29
N ILE A 65 -5.86 -9.26 3.47
CA ILE A 65 -6.38 -8.87 4.79
C ILE A 65 -7.12 -10.04 5.44
N ARG A 66 -7.93 -10.78 4.68
CA ARG A 66 -8.61 -11.99 5.14
C ARG A 66 -7.61 -13.06 5.58
N ASN A 67 -6.60 -13.35 4.76
CA ASN A 67 -5.70 -14.48 4.98
C ASN A 67 -4.63 -14.21 6.05
N GLN A 68 -4.14 -12.97 6.17
CA GLN A 68 -3.04 -12.63 7.08
C GLN A 68 -3.53 -12.00 8.39
N TYR A 69 -4.66 -11.32 8.34
CA TYR A 69 -5.21 -10.55 9.48
C TYR A 69 -6.56 -11.06 9.95
N SER A 70 -7.07 -12.15 9.36
CA SER A 70 -8.36 -12.76 9.70
C SER A 70 -9.55 -11.81 9.59
N MET A 71 -9.41 -10.68 8.88
CA MET A 71 -10.47 -9.69 8.74
C MET A 71 -11.16 -9.88 7.39
N ASP A 72 -12.35 -10.51 7.42
CA ASP A 72 -13.12 -10.85 6.22
C ASP A 72 -14.06 -9.71 5.81
N TYR A 73 -13.68 -8.96 4.78
CA TYR A 73 -14.55 -7.96 4.18
C TYR A 73 -15.50 -8.61 3.18
N LYS A 74 -16.80 -8.37 3.35
CA LYS A 74 -17.83 -8.82 2.40
C LYS A 74 -17.63 -8.18 1.01
N PRO A 75 -18.05 -8.82 -0.10
CA PRO A 75 -17.86 -8.30 -1.46
C PRO A 75 -18.35 -6.86 -1.68
N ASN A 76 -19.45 -6.46 -1.04
CA ASN A 76 -20.00 -5.10 -1.10
C ASN A 76 -19.04 -4.03 -0.51
N SER A 77 -18.12 -4.43 0.37
CA SER A 77 -17.11 -3.54 0.97
C SER A 77 -16.00 -3.13 -0.01
N ARG A 78 -15.90 -3.79 -1.18
CA ARG A 78 -14.95 -3.41 -2.25
C ARG A 78 -15.08 -1.93 -2.59
N GLU A 79 -16.30 -1.45 -2.76
CA GLU A 79 -16.55 -0.07 -3.17
C GLU A 79 -16.19 0.92 -2.06
N THR A 80 -16.43 0.52 -0.81
CA THR A 80 -16.02 1.31 0.35
C THR A 80 -14.50 1.41 0.45
N ILE A 81 -13.76 0.30 0.30
CA ILE A 81 -12.30 0.31 0.29
C ILE A 81 -11.77 1.19 -0.85
N ARG A 82 -12.37 1.08 -2.05
CA ARG A 82 -11.97 1.88 -3.21
C ARG A 82 -12.20 3.37 -3.02
N ARG A 83 -13.42 3.79 -2.66
CA ARG A 83 -13.80 5.21 -2.55
C ARG A 83 -13.27 5.89 -1.30
N GLN A 84 -13.30 5.20 -0.16
CA GLN A 84 -13.03 5.83 1.14
C GLN A 84 -11.62 5.58 1.66
N THR A 85 -10.82 4.74 0.99
CA THR A 85 -9.44 4.47 1.39
C THR A 85 -8.49 4.63 0.22
N LEU A 86 -8.59 3.81 -0.83
CA LEU A 86 -7.63 3.85 -1.95
C LEU A 86 -7.63 5.19 -2.69
N HIS A 87 -8.80 5.74 -2.99
CA HIS A 87 -8.89 7.06 -3.64
C HIS A 87 -8.32 8.19 -2.76
N GLN A 88 -8.50 8.10 -1.45
CA GLN A 88 -7.96 9.07 -0.51
C GLN A 88 -6.44 8.96 -0.38
N PHE A 89 -5.91 7.73 -0.39
CA PHE A 89 -4.47 7.48 -0.42
C PHE A 89 -3.83 8.02 -1.70
N GLU A 90 -4.52 7.88 -2.85
CA GLU A 90 -4.12 8.43 -4.14
C GLU A 90 -4.08 9.97 -4.10
N GLN A 91 -5.13 10.62 -3.58
CA GLN A 91 -5.19 12.07 -3.39
C GLN A 91 -4.05 12.57 -2.49
N ALA A 92 -3.71 11.81 -1.44
CA ALA A 92 -2.62 12.09 -0.53
C ALA A 92 -1.23 11.72 -1.09
N ARG A 93 -1.13 11.26 -2.35
CA ARG A 93 0.12 10.79 -2.98
C ARG A 93 0.81 9.64 -2.25
N ALA A 94 0.09 8.93 -1.39
CA ALA A 94 0.61 7.79 -0.62
C ALA A 94 0.67 6.49 -1.45
N ILE A 95 -0.11 6.40 -2.52
CA ILE A 95 -0.13 5.26 -3.44
C ILE A 95 -0.14 5.73 -4.89
N ASP A 96 0.41 4.91 -5.78
CA ASP A 96 0.27 5.04 -7.23
C ASP A 96 -0.82 4.08 -7.72
N ARG A 97 -1.72 4.60 -8.57
CA ARG A 97 -2.73 3.82 -9.28
C ARG A 97 -2.25 3.52 -10.70
N ASN A 98 -2.44 2.27 -11.13
CA ASN A 98 -2.08 1.78 -12.48
C ASN A 98 -0.66 2.19 -12.89
N ARG A 99 0.32 2.00 -12.00
CA ARG A 99 1.72 2.37 -12.27
C ARG A 99 2.29 1.68 -13.52
N ASP A 100 1.75 0.50 -13.85
CA ASP A 100 2.03 -0.27 -15.05
C ASP A 100 1.52 0.40 -16.32
N ASP A 101 0.33 1.00 -16.27
CA ASP A 101 -0.31 1.67 -17.40
C ASP A 101 -1.16 2.86 -16.92
N PRO A 102 -0.59 4.08 -16.87
CA PRO A 102 -1.31 5.28 -16.46
C PRO A 102 -2.49 5.65 -17.39
N ALA A 103 -2.51 5.14 -18.62
CA ALA A 103 -3.58 5.40 -19.58
C ALA A 103 -4.80 4.48 -19.39
N ARG A 104 -4.70 3.46 -18.53
CA ARG A 104 -5.80 2.55 -18.21
C ARG A 104 -7.00 3.34 -17.68
N ALA A 105 -8.10 3.30 -18.41
CA ALA A 105 -9.31 4.05 -18.08
C ALA A 105 -9.83 3.70 -16.68
N THR A 106 -10.27 4.71 -15.93
CA THR A 106 -10.80 4.57 -14.57
C THR A 106 -11.99 3.61 -14.48
N ASN A 107 -12.76 3.49 -15.57
CA ASN A 107 -13.93 2.63 -15.74
C ASN A 107 -13.66 1.40 -16.63
N SER A 108 -12.39 1.09 -16.94
CA SER A 108 -12.08 -0.13 -17.70
C SER A 108 -12.57 -1.36 -16.92
N LYS A 109 -12.95 -2.42 -17.66
CA LYS A 109 -13.24 -3.74 -17.07
C LYS A 109 -12.03 -4.31 -16.32
N ASP A 110 -10.83 -3.79 -16.61
CA ASP A 110 -9.63 -4.13 -15.87
C ASP A 110 -9.62 -3.50 -14.47
N ASN A 111 -9.56 -4.35 -13.45
CA ASN A 111 -9.49 -3.91 -12.07
C ASN A 111 -8.26 -2.99 -11.87
N PRO A 112 -8.43 -1.77 -11.32
CA PRO A 112 -7.31 -0.88 -11.08
C PRO A 112 -6.29 -1.51 -10.12
N LEU A 113 -5.01 -1.31 -10.42
CA LEU A 113 -3.89 -1.79 -9.61
C LEU A 113 -3.35 -0.67 -8.74
N TYR A 114 -2.95 -1.00 -7.52
CA TYR A 114 -2.48 -0.04 -6.52
C TYR A 114 -1.16 -0.50 -5.91
N THR A 115 -0.26 0.44 -5.63
CA THR A 115 1.04 0.18 -4.99
C THR A 115 1.46 1.36 -4.10
N VAL A 116 2.18 1.11 -3.00
CA VAL A 116 2.68 2.20 -2.14
C VAL A 116 3.69 3.06 -2.89
N ASN A 117 3.53 4.38 -2.77
CA ASN A 117 4.47 5.34 -3.32
C ASN A 117 5.72 5.41 -2.42
N TYR A 118 6.68 4.53 -2.67
CA TYR A 118 8.04 4.76 -2.20
C TYR A 118 8.70 5.80 -3.12
N PRO A 119 9.53 6.73 -2.60
CA PRO A 119 10.53 7.33 -3.45
C PRO A 119 11.35 6.15 -3.99
N LYS A 120 11.23 5.89 -5.29
CA LYS A 120 12.20 5.08 -6.00
C LYS A 120 13.55 5.70 -5.59
N PRO A 121 14.52 4.97 -4.98
CA PRO A 121 15.87 5.52 -4.97
C PRO A 121 16.13 5.93 -6.42
N PRO A 122 16.51 7.19 -6.68
CA PRO A 122 16.64 7.68 -8.04
C PRO A 122 17.46 6.63 -8.78
N ALA A 123 16.93 6.13 -9.89
CA ALA A 123 17.64 5.15 -10.70
C ALA A 123 18.98 5.78 -11.04
N THR A 124 20.01 5.48 -10.24
CA THR A 124 21.31 6.13 -10.34
C THR A 124 22.00 5.42 -11.48
N LYS A 125 21.62 5.80 -12.69
CA LYS A 125 22.46 5.64 -13.85
C LYS A 125 22.75 7.03 -14.38
N ARG A 126 24.00 7.45 -14.11
CA ARG A 126 24.74 8.51 -14.82
C ARG A 126 24.22 9.90 -14.43
N ILE A 127 25.01 10.86 -13.94
CA ILE A 127 26.24 11.43 -14.49
C ILE A 127 26.88 12.23 -13.33
N ILE A 128 28.13 11.97 -12.95
CA ILE A 128 29.19 12.97 -12.69
C ILE A 128 30.51 12.21 -12.44
N GLY A 129 31.58 12.74 -13.02
CA GLY A 129 32.79 12.00 -13.37
C GLY A 129 33.63 11.48 -12.21
N LEU A 130 34.17 10.28 -12.41
CA LEU A 130 35.40 9.82 -11.77
C LEU A 130 36.41 9.50 -12.90
N PRO A 131 37.66 9.98 -12.79
CA PRO A 131 38.66 9.81 -13.83
C PRO A 131 39.08 8.34 -13.90
N GLN A 132 39.00 7.75 -15.10
CA GLN A 132 39.55 6.43 -15.37
C GLN A 132 41.07 6.54 -15.31
N LYS A 133 41.67 5.96 -14.26
CA LYS A 133 43.12 5.76 -14.16
C LYS A 133 43.50 4.74 -15.24
N LYS A 134 44.15 5.20 -16.31
CA LYS A 134 44.75 4.32 -17.33
C LYS A 134 45.90 3.52 -16.69
N ARG A 135 45.87 2.21 -16.88
CA ARG A 135 47.06 1.35 -16.85
C ARG A 135 47.88 1.58 -18.11
#